data_AF-A0A3C1F1E2-F1
#
_entry.id   AF-A0A3C1F1E2-F1
#
_cell.length_a   1.000
_cell.length_b   1.000
_cell.length_c   1.000
_cell.angle_alpha   90.00
_cell.angle_beta   90.00
_cell.angle_gamma   90.00
#
_symmetry.space_group_name_H-M   'P 1'
#
loop_
_entity.id
_entity.type
_entity.pdbx_description
1 polymer ?
#
loop_
_entity_poly.entity_id
_entity_poly.type
_entity_poly.pdbx_seq_one_letter_code
_entity_poly.pdbx_strand_id
1 'polypeptide(L)'
;MADLISTLTTDVQTTFADLTTTVFERYVNQIHNMVLVELGIRDTTTDLTLTAGTRSYTLPETAIEVKAATYIRSSTANDHTALRATTEEAMDLADPNWRERDVQGTPFRFFVTSSSSSNNTVKKITLDPIPDTTSSGGYPNVRLAIVQNVTLVSTDTIPVEMSNSQVYLDGAKWLHCKNTRREQEAEYWYAQFRKSMDYEVQYHRNRITNNPGRINLAGFVKGARVV
;
A
#
# COMPACT_ATOMS: atom_id res chain seq x y z
N MET A 1 4.30 22.29 -4.50
CA MET A 1 4.84 21.59 -5.68
C MET A 1 5.60 20.40 -5.13
N ALA A 2 5.45 19.20 -5.71
CA ALA A 2 6.18 18.03 -5.20
C ALA A 2 7.66 18.14 -5.58
N ASP A 3 8.55 17.92 -4.62
CA ASP A 3 10.00 18.02 -4.85
C ASP A 3 10.50 16.82 -5.68
N LEU A 4 11.40 17.10 -6.61
CA LEU A 4 12.11 16.08 -7.40
C LEU A 4 13.18 15.41 -6.54
N ILE A 5 13.36 14.10 -6.72
CA ILE A 5 14.42 13.34 -6.05
C ILE A 5 15.81 13.91 -6.37
N SER A 6 16.04 14.41 -7.59
CA SER A 6 17.29 15.09 -7.96
C SER A 6 17.56 16.36 -7.14
N THR A 7 16.52 17.12 -6.80
CA THR A 7 16.66 18.32 -5.94
C THR A 7 17.05 17.90 -4.52
N LEU A 8 16.34 16.92 -3.96
CA LEU A 8 16.65 16.40 -2.62
C LEU A 8 18.06 15.79 -2.53
N THR A 9 18.52 15.16 -3.62
CA THR A 9 19.90 14.64 -3.71
C THR A 9 20.90 15.78 -3.55
N THR A 10 20.70 16.88 -4.29
CA THR A 10 21.57 18.06 -4.24
C THR A 10 21.59 18.66 -2.84
N ASP A 11 20.42 18.76 -2.19
CA ASP A 11 20.30 19.30 -0.84
C ASP A 11 21.04 18.46 0.20
N VAL A 12 20.96 17.12 0.14
CA VAL A 12 21.74 16.27 1.06
C VAL A 12 23.23 16.35 0.76
N GLN A 13 23.62 16.45 -0.50
CA GLN A 13 25.03 16.60 -0.90
C GLN A 13 25.68 17.90 -0.39
N THR A 14 24.89 18.94 -0.10
CA THR A 14 25.42 20.14 0.59
C THR A 14 25.90 19.82 2.01
N THR A 15 25.33 18.80 2.65
CA THR A 15 25.71 18.33 4.01
C THR A 15 26.74 17.21 3.94
N PHE A 16 26.58 16.28 2.99
CA PHE A 16 27.41 15.09 2.81
C PHE A 16 27.90 15.02 1.36
N ALA A 17 28.99 15.74 1.06
CA ALA A 17 29.51 15.85 -0.30
C ALA A 17 29.99 14.51 -0.89
N ASP A 18 30.28 13.52 -0.05
CA ASP A 18 30.67 12.16 -0.43
C ASP A 18 29.47 11.25 -0.76
N LEU A 19 28.24 11.70 -0.51
CA LEU A 19 27.04 10.94 -0.85
C LEU A 19 26.76 10.99 -2.36
N THR A 20 26.91 9.85 -3.03
CA THR A 20 26.57 9.73 -4.45
C THR A 20 25.05 9.65 -4.67
N THR A 21 24.59 10.06 -5.85
CA THR A 21 23.17 9.98 -6.26
C THR A 21 22.61 8.57 -6.11
N THR A 22 23.32 7.54 -6.57
CA THR A 22 22.88 6.14 -6.46
C THR A 22 22.74 5.68 -5.01
N VAL A 23 23.63 6.13 -4.11
CA VAL A 23 23.53 5.79 -2.68
C VAL A 23 22.34 6.52 -2.05
N PHE A 24 22.11 7.79 -2.42
CA PHE A 24 20.96 8.56 -1.97
C PHE A 24 19.63 7.93 -2.42
N GLU A 25 19.49 7.56 -3.71
CA GLU A 25 18.30 6.89 -4.23
C GLU A 25 17.98 5.61 -3.47
N ARG A 26 19.00 4.81 -3.15
CA ARG A 26 18.81 3.61 -2.32
C ARG A 26 18.29 3.95 -0.92
N TYR A 27 18.78 5.01 -0.29
CA TYR A 27 18.29 5.45 1.02
C TYR A 27 16.87 5.98 0.94
N VAL A 28 16.57 6.84 -0.05
CA VAL A 28 15.22 7.35 -0.32
C VAL A 28 14.24 6.22 -0.49
N ASN A 29 14.58 5.15 -1.22
CA ASN A 29 13.69 4.01 -1.40
C ASN A 29 13.44 3.21 -0.11
N GLN A 30 14.43 3.13 0.79
CA GLN A 30 14.22 2.53 2.11
C GLN A 30 13.29 3.39 2.97
N ILE A 31 13.51 4.71 2.98
CA ILE A 31 12.64 5.66 3.70
C ILE A 31 11.24 5.70 3.10
N HIS A 32 11.12 5.65 1.77
CA HIS A 32 9.85 5.63 1.07
C HIS A 32 9.00 4.44 1.51
N ASN A 33 9.58 3.25 1.60
CA ASN A 33 8.87 2.08 2.10
C ASN A 33 8.38 2.28 3.54
N MET A 34 9.22 2.83 4.43
CA MET A 34 8.81 3.17 5.80
C MET A 34 7.65 4.17 5.84
N VAL A 35 7.70 5.21 5.00
CA VAL A 35 6.63 6.21 4.84
C VAL A 35 5.33 5.55 4.36
N LEU A 36 5.40 4.68 3.35
CA LEU A 36 4.22 4.00 2.81
C LEU A 36 3.55 3.10 3.86
N VAL A 37 4.34 2.36 4.64
CA VAL A 37 3.82 1.50 5.70
C VAL A 37 3.17 2.31 6.83
N GLU A 38 3.79 3.42 7.24
CA GLU A 38 3.31 4.22 8.36
C GLU A 38 2.08 5.08 7.99
N LEU A 39 2.09 5.69 6.81
CA LEU A 39 1.06 6.65 6.39
C LEU A 39 -0.03 6.02 5.53
N GLY A 40 0.22 4.85 4.92
CA GLY A 40 -0.70 4.22 3.98
C GLY A 40 -1.07 5.13 2.81
N ILE A 41 -0.10 5.88 2.26
CA ILE A 41 -0.32 6.76 1.10
C ILE A 41 -0.05 6.01 -0.22
N ARG A 42 -0.30 6.65 -1.38
CA ARG A 42 -0.26 6.00 -2.71
C ARG A 42 -1.25 4.86 -2.86
N ASP A 43 -2.51 5.21 -2.65
CA ASP A 43 -3.61 4.34 -3.00
C ASP A 43 -3.74 4.27 -4.52
N THR A 44 -3.63 3.06 -5.04
CA THR A 44 -3.88 2.76 -6.45
C THR A 44 -4.93 1.67 -6.54
N THR A 45 -5.56 1.56 -7.71
CA THR A 45 -6.46 0.45 -8.01
C THR A 45 -5.84 -0.48 -9.01
N THR A 46 -5.89 -1.78 -8.73
CA THR A 46 -5.51 -2.82 -9.69
C THR A 46 -6.68 -3.78 -9.88
N ASP A 47 -6.91 -4.22 -11.11
CA ASP A 47 -7.96 -5.18 -11.43
C ASP A 47 -7.37 -6.59 -11.44
N LEU A 48 -7.96 -7.46 -10.64
CA LEU A 48 -7.63 -8.88 -10.57
C LEU A 48 -8.53 -9.65 -11.53
N THR A 49 -7.91 -10.30 -12.51
CA THR A 49 -8.58 -11.21 -13.44
C THR A 49 -8.88 -12.53 -12.72
N LEU A 50 -10.12 -12.97 -12.78
CA LEU A 50 -10.62 -14.16 -12.12
C LEU A 50 -10.56 -15.37 -13.03
N THR A 51 -10.29 -16.53 -12.44
CA THR A 51 -10.38 -17.84 -13.09
C THR A 51 -11.36 -18.70 -12.30
N ALA A 52 -12.34 -19.27 -12.99
CA ALA A 52 -13.32 -20.16 -12.35
C ALA A 52 -12.60 -21.30 -11.61
N GLY A 53 -13.05 -21.60 -10.39
CA GLY A 53 -12.42 -22.61 -9.53
C GLY A 53 -11.10 -22.17 -8.88
N THR A 54 -10.58 -20.97 -9.17
CA THR A 54 -9.35 -20.46 -8.53
C THR A 54 -9.67 -19.61 -7.32
N ARG A 55 -9.27 -20.10 -6.14
CA ARG A 55 -9.54 -19.47 -4.84
C ARG A 55 -8.55 -18.36 -4.46
N SER A 56 -7.26 -18.57 -4.73
CA SER A 56 -6.18 -17.69 -4.27
C SER A 56 -5.39 -17.13 -5.44
N TYR A 57 -5.14 -15.82 -5.40
CA TYR A 57 -4.47 -15.09 -6.46
C TYR A 57 -3.24 -14.37 -5.90
N THR A 58 -2.13 -14.48 -6.62
CA THR A 58 -0.90 -13.76 -6.28
C THR A 58 -1.07 -12.27 -6.55
N LEU A 59 -0.76 -11.45 -5.56
CA LEU A 59 -0.71 -10.00 -5.70
C LEU A 59 0.63 -9.57 -6.32
N PRO A 60 0.71 -8.39 -6.96
CA PRO A 60 1.98 -7.84 -7.41
C PRO A 60 2.98 -7.73 -6.26
N GLU A 61 4.27 -7.96 -6.53
CA GLU A 61 5.33 -7.87 -5.51
C GLU A 61 5.44 -6.48 -4.88
N THR A 62 5.01 -5.47 -5.63
CA THR A 62 4.93 -4.08 -5.17
C THR A 62 3.78 -3.82 -4.20
N ALA A 63 2.84 -4.74 -4.02
CA ALA A 63 1.68 -4.54 -3.14
C ALA A 63 2.09 -4.62 -1.65
N ILE A 64 1.95 -3.50 -0.93
CA ILE A 64 2.21 -3.41 0.50
C ILE A 64 0.96 -3.81 1.30
N GLU A 65 -0.22 -3.32 0.93
CA GLU A 65 -1.45 -3.56 1.68
C GLU A 65 -2.66 -3.57 0.74
N VAL A 66 -3.66 -4.40 1.03
CA VAL A 66 -4.97 -4.34 0.36
C VAL A 66 -5.95 -3.67 1.31
N LYS A 67 -6.36 -2.44 0.99
CA LYS A 67 -7.30 -1.66 1.81
C LYS A 67 -8.75 -2.07 1.60
N ALA A 68 -9.10 -2.40 0.36
CA ALA A 68 -10.44 -2.82 -0.01
C ALA A 68 -10.42 -3.69 -1.27
N ALA A 69 -11.44 -4.53 -1.44
CA ALA A 69 -11.68 -5.29 -2.65
C ALA A 69 -13.14 -5.15 -3.05
N THR A 70 -13.40 -4.99 -4.35
CA THR A 70 -14.75 -4.86 -4.91
C THR A 70 -14.88 -5.81 -6.09
N TYR A 71 -15.86 -6.71 -6.01
CA TYR A 71 -16.23 -7.57 -7.13
C TYR A 71 -17.07 -6.79 -8.13
N ILE A 72 -16.62 -6.71 -9.38
CA ILE A 72 -17.33 -6.01 -10.46
C ILE A 72 -17.82 -7.06 -11.44
N ARG A 73 -19.14 -7.23 -11.55
CA ARG A 73 -19.73 -8.33 -12.31
C ARG A 73 -19.81 -8.04 -13.81
N SER A 74 -20.06 -6.79 -14.19
CA SER A 74 -20.15 -6.36 -15.59
C SER A 74 -19.70 -4.91 -15.77
N SER A 75 -19.68 -4.45 -17.03
CA SER A 75 -19.44 -3.04 -17.38
C SER A 75 -20.59 -2.11 -17.00
N THR A 76 -21.72 -2.64 -16.52
CA THR A 76 -22.89 -1.85 -16.15
C THR A 76 -22.58 -1.00 -14.92
N ALA A 77 -22.94 0.29 -14.96
CA ALA A 77 -22.79 1.16 -13.81
C ALA A 77 -23.51 0.57 -12.59
N ASN A 78 -22.85 0.61 -11.43
CA ASN A 78 -23.34 0.07 -10.16
C ASN A 78 -23.49 -1.47 -10.08
N ASP A 79 -23.02 -2.24 -11.07
CA ASP A 79 -23.00 -3.71 -10.99
C ASP A 79 -21.72 -4.20 -10.31
N HIS A 80 -21.59 -3.83 -9.03
CA HIS A 80 -20.46 -4.18 -8.20
C HIS A 80 -20.88 -4.47 -6.75
N THR A 81 -20.05 -5.22 -6.03
CA THR A 81 -20.27 -5.59 -4.63
C THR A 81 -18.96 -5.48 -3.86
N ALA A 82 -18.97 -4.71 -2.78
CA ALA A 82 -17.82 -4.62 -1.88
C ALA A 82 -17.61 -5.97 -1.16
N LEU A 83 -16.39 -6.49 -1.20
CA LEU A 83 -16.05 -7.71 -0.49
C LEU A 83 -15.73 -7.40 0.96
N ARG A 84 -16.19 -8.25 1.88
CA ARG A 84 -15.89 -8.11 3.31
C ARG A 84 -14.50 -8.67 3.62
N ALA A 85 -13.60 -7.82 4.12
CA ALA A 85 -12.33 -8.28 4.64
C ALA A 85 -12.54 -9.20 5.85
N THR A 86 -11.77 -10.29 5.89
CA THR A 86 -11.70 -11.23 7.01
C THR A 86 -10.24 -11.65 7.24
N THR A 87 -10.00 -12.59 8.16
CA THR A 87 -8.67 -13.19 8.37
C THR A 87 -8.75 -14.69 8.19
N GLU A 88 -7.60 -15.31 7.97
CA GLU A 88 -7.52 -16.77 7.86
C GLU A 88 -8.01 -17.44 9.16
N GLU A 89 -7.64 -16.91 10.31
CA GLU A 89 -8.06 -17.43 11.62
C GLU A 89 -9.56 -17.27 11.86
N ALA A 90 -10.15 -16.17 11.39
CA ALA A 90 -11.60 -15.96 11.49
C ALA A 90 -12.37 -16.95 10.60
N MET A 91 -11.82 -17.30 9.44
CA MET A 91 -12.38 -18.34 8.57
C MET A 91 -12.24 -19.72 9.21
N ASP A 92 -11.07 -20.03 9.79
CA ASP A 92 -10.82 -21.29 10.51
C ASP A 92 -11.76 -21.50 11.69
N LEU A 93 -12.02 -20.43 12.45
CA LEU A 93 -12.92 -20.48 13.59
C LEU A 93 -14.38 -20.64 13.17
N ALA A 94 -14.80 -19.96 12.10
CA ALA A 94 -16.18 -19.99 11.63
C ALA A 94 -16.54 -21.31 10.91
N ASP A 95 -15.58 -21.90 10.20
CA ASP A 95 -15.76 -23.12 9.42
C ASP A 95 -14.42 -23.84 9.21
N PRO A 96 -14.00 -24.77 10.08
CA PRO A 96 -12.69 -25.45 9.98
C PRO A 96 -12.42 -26.15 8.65
N ASN A 97 -13.47 -26.51 7.90
CA ASN A 97 -13.36 -27.22 6.62
C ASN A 97 -13.37 -26.28 5.41
N TRP A 98 -13.38 -24.95 5.60
CA TRP A 98 -13.50 -23.99 4.51
C TRP A 98 -12.43 -24.18 3.43
N ARG A 99 -11.21 -24.60 3.82
CA ARG A 99 -10.09 -24.88 2.90
C ARG A 99 -10.38 -25.99 1.89
N GLU A 100 -11.18 -26.98 2.28
CA GLU A 100 -11.51 -28.16 1.47
C GLU A 100 -12.81 -27.99 0.68
N ARG A 101 -13.61 -26.97 1.00
CA ARG A 101 -14.85 -26.69 0.27
C ARG A 101 -14.56 -26.20 -1.14
N ASP A 102 -15.08 -26.89 -2.15
CA ASP A 102 -15.12 -26.43 -3.55
C ASP A 102 -16.42 -25.67 -3.88
N VAL A 103 -16.98 -24.95 -2.90
CA VAL A 103 -18.17 -24.13 -3.13
C VAL A 103 -17.81 -22.96 -4.05
N GLN A 104 -18.34 -23.01 -5.26
CA GLN A 104 -18.20 -21.94 -6.25
C GLN A 104 -19.39 -20.97 -6.18
N GLY A 105 -19.15 -19.71 -6.48
CA GLY A 105 -20.17 -18.68 -6.56
C GLY A 105 -19.58 -17.28 -6.71
N THR A 106 -20.43 -16.27 -6.48
CA THR A 106 -19.98 -14.88 -6.42
C THR A 106 -19.26 -14.61 -5.09
N PRO A 107 -17.97 -14.22 -5.08
CA PRO A 107 -17.25 -13.91 -3.86
C PRO A 107 -17.93 -12.78 -3.08
N PHE A 108 -17.94 -12.89 -1.75
CA PHE A 108 -18.42 -11.82 -0.88
C PHE A 108 -17.48 -11.56 0.31
N ARG A 109 -16.41 -12.35 0.46
CA ARG A 109 -15.34 -12.15 1.43
C ARG A 109 -13.98 -12.28 0.78
N PHE A 110 -12.99 -11.65 1.39
CA PHE A 110 -11.59 -11.86 1.05
C PHE A 110 -10.71 -11.79 2.30
N PHE A 111 -9.57 -12.45 2.26
CA PHE A 111 -8.47 -12.21 3.20
C PHE A 111 -7.14 -12.29 2.46
N VAL A 112 -6.10 -11.72 3.05
CA VAL A 112 -4.76 -11.67 2.47
C VAL A 112 -3.82 -12.48 3.34
N THR A 113 -3.08 -13.39 2.71
CA THR A 113 -1.99 -14.14 3.35
C THR A 113 -0.66 -13.73 2.74
N SER A 114 0.41 -13.94 3.48
CA SER A 114 1.78 -13.73 3.01
C SER A 114 2.55 -15.03 3.18
N SER A 115 3.21 -15.49 2.13
CA SER A 115 4.14 -16.61 2.19
C SER A 115 5.53 -16.13 1.82
N SER A 116 6.53 -16.41 2.65
CA SER A 116 7.92 -16.12 2.34
C SER A 116 8.58 -17.34 1.67
N SER A 117 9.21 -17.13 0.52
CA SER A 117 10.13 -18.11 -0.07
C SER A 117 11.38 -17.39 -0.55
N SER A 118 12.56 -17.91 -0.17
CA SER A 118 13.87 -17.47 -0.71
C SER A 118 14.00 -15.95 -0.85
N ASN A 119 13.90 -15.23 0.28
CA ASN A 119 14.01 -13.77 0.41
C ASN A 119 12.89 -12.93 -0.24
N ASN A 120 11.86 -13.54 -0.82
CA ASN A 120 10.71 -12.82 -1.35
C ASN A 120 9.45 -13.13 -0.54
N THR A 121 8.66 -12.09 -0.25
CA THR A 121 7.36 -12.22 0.41
C THR A 121 6.28 -12.11 -0.65
N VAL A 122 5.68 -13.25 -1.00
CA VAL A 122 4.57 -13.31 -1.95
C VAL A 122 3.27 -13.13 -1.17
N LYS A 123 2.52 -12.08 -1.48
CA LYS A 123 1.17 -11.88 -0.93
C LYS A 123 0.15 -12.53 -1.84
N LYS A 124 -0.85 -13.17 -1.23
CA LYS A 124 -1.98 -13.76 -1.94
C LYS A 124 -3.27 -13.21 -1.37
N ILE A 125 -4.20 -12.87 -2.26
CA ILE A 125 -5.59 -12.63 -1.88
C ILE A 125 -6.39 -13.91 -2.10
N THR A 126 -7.12 -14.33 -1.08
CA THR A 126 -8.03 -15.47 -1.15
C THR A 126 -9.47 -14.97 -1.15
N LEU A 127 -10.27 -15.47 -2.08
CA LEU A 127 -11.68 -15.15 -2.25
C LEU A 127 -12.57 -16.28 -1.73
N ASP A 128 -13.67 -15.93 -1.05
CA ASP A 128 -14.69 -16.88 -0.63
C ASP A 128 -16.10 -16.33 -0.91
N PRO A 129 -16.99 -17.12 -1.55
CA PRO A 129 -16.78 -18.42 -2.21
C PRO A 129 -15.75 -18.35 -3.35
N ILE A 130 -15.36 -19.52 -3.88
CA ILE A 130 -14.48 -19.60 -5.04
C ILE A 130 -15.21 -19.00 -6.25
N PRO A 131 -14.61 -18.10 -7.04
CA PRO A 131 -15.23 -17.60 -8.27
C PRO A 131 -15.75 -18.75 -9.16
N ASP A 132 -17.00 -18.67 -9.58
CA ASP A 132 -17.64 -19.62 -10.51
C ASP A 132 -17.44 -19.26 -11.99
N THR A 133 -16.91 -18.05 -12.25
CA THR A 133 -16.83 -17.46 -13.59
C THR A 133 -15.43 -16.94 -13.86
N THR A 134 -14.85 -17.31 -15.01
CA THR A 134 -13.59 -16.75 -15.52
C THR A 134 -13.84 -15.40 -16.18
N SER A 135 -12.97 -14.43 -15.93
CA SER A 135 -13.05 -13.12 -16.59
C SER A 135 -12.94 -13.26 -18.12
N SER A 136 -13.85 -12.63 -18.85
CA SER A 136 -13.80 -12.47 -20.31
C SER A 136 -14.22 -11.05 -20.67
N GLY A 137 -13.49 -10.39 -21.56
CA GLY A 137 -13.74 -8.98 -21.89
C GLY A 137 -13.57 -8.02 -20.70
N GLY A 138 -12.80 -8.41 -19.68
CA GLY A 138 -12.52 -7.61 -18.47
C GLY A 138 -13.47 -7.84 -17.30
N TYR A 139 -14.52 -8.67 -17.45
CA TYR A 139 -15.51 -8.95 -16.38
C TYR A 139 -15.88 -10.45 -16.30
N PRO A 140 -16.32 -10.95 -15.14
CA PRO A 140 -16.24 -10.30 -13.84
C PRO A 140 -14.78 -10.11 -13.39
N ASN A 141 -14.49 -9.13 -12.56
CA ASN A 141 -13.16 -8.92 -11.98
C ASN A 141 -13.24 -8.54 -10.50
N VAL A 142 -12.11 -8.55 -9.80
CA VAL A 142 -12.00 -7.95 -8.46
C VAL A 142 -11.07 -6.75 -8.52
N ARG A 143 -11.63 -5.55 -8.33
CA ARG A 143 -10.85 -4.32 -8.19
C ARG A 143 -10.33 -4.20 -6.77
N LEU A 144 -9.01 -4.11 -6.62
CA LEU A 144 -8.33 -3.96 -5.35
C LEU A 144 -7.88 -2.51 -5.20
N ALA A 145 -8.22 -1.89 -4.08
CA ALA A 145 -7.56 -0.67 -3.62
C ALA A 145 -6.35 -1.07 -2.78
N ILE A 146 -5.15 -0.79 -3.29
CA ILE A 146 -3.89 -1.23 -2.66
C ILE A 146 -2.96 -0.06 -2.40
N VAL A 147 -2.14 -0.21 -1.36
CA VAL A 147 -0.92 0.58 -1.17
C VAL A 147 0.18 -0.11 -1.97
N GLN A 148 0.83 0.62 -2.88
CA GLN A 148 1.87 0.07 -3.75
C GLN A 148 3.21 0.78 -3.53
N ASN A 149 4.28 -0.01 -3.40
CA ASN A 149 5.65 0.48 -3.44
C ASN A 149 6.09 0.72 -4.89
N VAL A 150 6.55 1.92 -5.18
CA VAL A 150 7.21 2.24 -6.46
C VAL A 150 8.62 2.69 -6.15
N THR A 151 9.61 2.09 -6.80
CA THR A 151 10.98 2.54 -6.69
C THR A 151 11.10 3.95 -7.27
N LEU A 152 11.55 4.88 -6.44
CA LEU A 152 11.80 6.27 -6.81
C LEU A 152 13.20 6.41 -7.39
N VAL A 153 13.30 7.10 -8.52
CA VAL A 153 14.57 7.49 -9.17
C VAL A 153 14.69 9.02 -9.28
N SER A 154 15.86 9.52 -9.67
CA SER A 154 16.18 10.96 -9.71
C SER A 154 15.15 11.83 -10.45
N THR A 155 14.49 11.31 -11.50
CA THR A 155 13.49 12.04 -12.29
C THR A 155 12.10 12.06 -11.65
N ASP A 156 11.86 11.24 -10.63
CA ASP A 156 10.57 11.15 -9.97
C ASP A 156 10.37 12.30 -8.97
N THR A 157 9.12 12.60 -8.69
CA THR A 157 8.73 13.44 -7.56
C THR A 157 8.33 12.59 -6.37
N ILE A 158 8.56 13.10 -5.15
CA ILE A 158 7.96 12.52 -3.96
C ILE A 158 6.42 12.46 -4.10
N PRO A 159 5.73 11.54 -3.39
CA PRO A 159 4.27 11.47 -3.44
C PRO A 159 3.63 12.82 -3.09
N VAL A 160 2.67 13.25 -3.89
CA VAL A 160 1.96 14.54 -3.70
C VAL A 160 1.15 14.59 -2.41
N GLU A 161 0.89 13.43 -1.82
CA GLU A 161 0.18 13.30 -0.56
C GLU A 161 1.02 13.70 0.64
N MET A 162 2.35 13.70 0.51
CA MET A 162 3.30 14.17 1.52
C MET A 162 3.22 15.69 1.64
N SER A 163 3.11 16.20 2.86
CA SER A 163 3.09 17.65 3.07
C SER A 163 4.50 18.26 3.03
N ASN A 164 5.52 17.47 3.39
CA ASN A 164 6.88 17.92 3.56
C ASN A 164 7.90 16.86 3.07
N SER A 165 8.83 17.29 2.19
CA SER A 165 9.93 16.47 1.69
C SER A 165 11.03 16.19 2.73
N GLN A 166 11.03 16.94 3.84
CA GLN A 166 12.03 16.83 4.91
C GLN A 166 12.14 15.42 5.49
N VAL A 167 11.05 14.64 5.50
CA VAL A 167 11.08 13.22 5.93
C VAL A 167 12.11 12.41 5.13
N TYR A 168 12.19 12.63 3.82
CA TYR A 168 13.13 11.94 2.95
C TYR A 168 14.56 12.45 3.17
N LEU A 169 14.74 13.76 3.33
CA LEU A 169 16.04 14.36 3.60
C LEU A 169 16.63 13.84 4.92
N ASP A 170 15.88 13.97 6.02
CA ASP A 170 16.32 13.55 7.36
C ASP A 170 16.58 12.04 7.40
N GLY A 171 15.70 11.24 6.80
CA GLY A 171 15.85 9.79 6.72
C GLY A 171 17.09 9.37 5.92
N ALA A 172 17.37 10.03 4.79
CA ALA A 172 18.57 9.75 3.99
C ALA A 172 19.86 10.14 4.72
N LYS A 173 19.86 11.28 5.43
CA LYS A 173 20.98 11.73 6.28
C LYS A 173 21.24 10.73 7.41
N TRP A 174 20.19 10.26 8.08
CA TRP A 174 20.29 9.21 9.10
C TRP A 174 20.93 7.93 8.55
N LEU A 175 20.41 7.41 7.43
CA LEU A 175 20.93 6.18 6.83
C LEU A 175 22.38 6.34 6.37
N HIS A 176 22.75 7.52 5.85
CA HIS A 176 24.13 7.82 5.50
C HIS A 176 25.05 7.78 6.72
N CYS A 177 24.77 8.56 7.78
CA CYS A 177 25.58 8.59 9.00
C CYS A 177 25.71 7.21 9.65
N LYS A 178 24.61 6.42 9.66
CA LYS A 178 24.61 5.05 10.16
C LYS A 178 25.57 4.15 9.38
N ASN A 179 25.53 4.22 8.04
CA ASN A 179 26.37 3.38 7.19
C ASN A 179 27.84 3.80 7.17
N THR A 180 28.14 5.07 7.42
CA THR A 180 29.51 5.59 7.56
C THR A 180 30.03 5.54 9.01
N ARG A 181 29.31 4.89 9.93
CA ARG A 181 29.67 4.73 11.35
C ARG A 181 29.88 6.06 12.11
N ARG A 182 29.10 7.09 11.77
CA ARG A 182 29.06 8.37 12.50
C ARG A 182 27.93 8.34 13.53
N GLU A 183 28.09 7.54 14.59
CA GLU A 183 27.01 7.15 15.50
C GLU A 183 26.28 8.34 16.15
N GLN A 184 27.02 9.33 16.67
CA GLN A 184 26.43 10.52 17.28
C GLN A 184 25.58 11.35 16.29
N GLU A 185 26.07 11.53 15.07
CA GLU A 185 25.31 12.21 14.01
C GLU A 185 24.09 11.39 13.59
N ALA A 186 24.22 10.06 13.53
CA ALA A 186 23.14 9.16 13.17
C ALA A 186 21.99 9.23 14.19
N GLU A 187 22.27 9.31 15.49
CA GLU A 187 21.25 9.49 16.53
C GLU A 187 20.51 10.82 16.37
N TYR A 188 21.25 11.91 16.11
CA TYR A 188 20.65 13.22 15.84
C TYR A 188 19.72 13.19 14.63
N TRP A 189 20.19 12.66 13.49
CA TRP A 189 19.38 12.61 12.28
C TRP A 189 18.21 11.63 12.39
N TYR A 190 18.34 10.56 13.16
CA TYR A 190 17.22 9.67 13.47
C TYR A 190 16.12 10.42 14.25
N ALA A 191 16.49 11.24 15.23
CA ALA A 191 15.53 12.05 15.98
C ALA A 191 14.82 13.07 15.08
N GLN A 192 15.53 13.73 14.15
CA GLN A 192 14.92 14.63 13.16
C GLN A 192 13.98 13.87 12.22
N PHE A 193 14.41 12.73 11.69
CA PHE A 193 13.59 11.88 10.84
C PHE A 193 12.28 11.47 11.54
N ARG A 194 12.35 11.01 12.80
CA ARG A 194 11.16 10.66 13.57
C ARG A 194 10.24 11.85 13.79
N LYS A 195 10.78 13.02 14.13
CA LYS A 195 10.00 14.25 14.28
C LYS A 195 9.27 14.64 12.99
N SER A 196 9.97 14.58 11.86
CA SER A 196 9.40 14.86 10.53
C SER A 196 8.32 13.84 10.17
N MET A 197 8.54 12.54 10.44
CA MET A 197 7.54 11.49 10.22
C MET A 197 6.30 11.68 11.09
N ASP A 198 6.47 11.95 12.38
CA ASP A 198 5.36 12.14 13.31
C ASP A 198 4.50 13.36 12.92
N TYR A 199 5.11 14.41 12.36
CA TYR A 199 4.38 15.54 11.78
C TYR A 199 3.51 15.12 10.60
N GLU A 200 4.04 14.32 9.67
CA GLU A 200 3.25 13.79 8.54
C GLU A 200 2.12 12.88 9.03
N VAL A 201 2.37 11.99 9.98
CA VAL A 201 1.32 11.14 10.58
C VAL A 201 0.18 12.00 11.12
N GLN A 202 0.49 13.08 11.84
CA GLN A 202 -0.52 14.01 12.36
C GLN A 202 -1.25 14.76 11.24
N TYR A 203 -0.52 15.24 10.24
CA TYR A 203 -1.11 15.89 9.07
C TYR A 203 -2.12 14.97 8.38
N HIS A 204 -1.74 13.73 8.10
CA HIS A 204 -2.59 12.74 7.45
C HIS A 204 -3.81 12.37 8.31
N ARG A 205 -3.62 12.17 9.62
CA ARG A 205 -4.74 11.91 10.55
C ARG A 205 -5.72 13.08 10.55
N ASN A 206 -5.23 14.31 10.69
CA ASN A 206 -6.06 15.52 10.69
C ASN A 206 -6.77 15.71 9.34
N ARG A 207 -6.11 15.39 8.23
CA ARG A 207 -6.72 15.46 6.89
C ARG A 207 -7.88 14.48 6.75
N ILE A 208 -7.75 13.26 7.27
CA ILE A 208 -8.82 12.26 7.29
C ILE A 208 -9.99 12.73 8.18
N THR A 209 -9.69 13.24 9.37
CA THR A 209 -10.72 13.72 10.32
C THR A 209 -11.47 14.95 9.82
N ASN A 210 -10.76 15.94 9.27
CA ASN A 210 -11.34 17.23 8.87
C ASN A 210 -11.89 17.24 7.44
N ASN A 211 -11.60 16.22 6.63
CA ASN A 211 -12.16 16.07 5.29
C ASN A 211 -12.75 14.67 5.10
N PRO A 212 -13.81 14.31 5.86
CA PRO A 212 -14.44 12.99 5.73
C PRO A 212 -15.04 12.75 4.34
N GLY A 213 -15.29 13.82 3.57
CA GLY A 213 -15.85 13.75 2.21
C GLY A 213 -14.89 13.29 1.11
N ARG A 214 -13.61 13.07 1.41
CA ARG A 214 -12.61 12.56 0.45
C ARG A 214 -12.32 11.06 0.53
N ILE A 215 -12.97 10.31 1.42
CA ILE A 215 -13.21 8.88 1.17
C ILE A 215 -14.41 8.79 0.20
N ASN A 216 -14.24 9.40 -0.97
CA ASN A 216 -15.07 9.15 -2.13
C ASN A 216 -14.33 8.09 -2.96
N LEU A 217 -14.23 6.88 -2.39
CA LEU A 217 -14.40 5.69 -3.21
C LEU A 217 -15.83 5.82 -3.73
N ALA A 218 -15.99 6.41 -4.91
CA ALA A 218 -17.28 6.73 -5.50
C ALA A 218 -18.21 5.50 -5.41
N GLY A 219 -19.16 5.53 -4.46
CA GLY A 219 -20.11 4.43 -4.22
C GLY A 219 -20.43 4.06 -2.77
N PHE A 220 -19.80 4.62 -1.73
CA PHE A 220 -20.19 4.29 -0.35
C PHE A 220 -21.56 4.89 0.03
N VAL A 221 -22.54 3.98 0.03
CA VAL A 221 -23.96 4.12 0.34
C VAL A 221 -24.26 5.12 1.46
N LYS A 222 -24.91 6.21 1.07
CA LYS A 222 -25.74 7.05 1.96
C LYS A 222 -27.04 6.28 2.23
N GLY A 223 -27.10 5.49 3.29
CA GLY A 223 -28.36 4.79 3.64
C GLY A 223 -28.26 3.59 4.56
N ALA A 224 -27.75 3.78 5.79
CA ALA A 224 -28.10 2.89 6.89
C ALA A 224 -28.62 3.74 8.05
N ARG A 225 -29.95 3.89 8.12
CA ARG A 225 -30.62 4.26 9.38
C ARG A 225 -30.60 3.01 10.25
N VAL A 226 -29.95 3.11 11.40
CA VAL A 226 -30.14 2.17 12.50
C VAL A 226 -31.55 2.42 13.04
N VAL A 227 -32.41 1.40 12.96
CA VAL A 227 -33.59 1.26 13.82
C VAL A 227 -33.20 0.27 14.90
#